data_AF-A0A3N4NUX2-F1
#
_entry.id   AF-A0A3N4NUX2-F1
#
_cell.length_a   1.000
_cell.length_b   1.000
_cell.length_c   1.000
_cell.angle_alpha   90.00
_cell.angle_beta   90.00
_cell.angle_gamma   90.00
#
_symmetry.space_group_name_H-M   'P 1'
#
loop_
_entity.id
_entity.type
_entity.pdbx_description
1 polymer ?
#
loop_
_entity_poly.entity_id
_entity_poly.type
_entity_poly.pdbx_seq_one_letter_code
_entity_poly.pdbx_strand_id
1 'polypeptide(L)'
;MLNLQPNRVRLKVVLFICYMLSSLYVNAQKDTLEKLIETNLQNKEYELAYNNIINLENNLIYFKSDLNRLKVNFLKARLYYETDQHKESLSLLLKGFTELSDMPQYRFLHLQYAKYLAFMFREADNYNKSIYYYKNVLESSLLLNDTTTILDAYLSLGKNYYNKKKNDSAVYYFTKMLSYPVNDKTENYISFSYNNLGIIASLSNLQLAEDYYQKSFSIKEKQKDTVGLATAIMNLGGVYYEKEQFQLAKENYFEAYQAVKELNSERAIKVKEYALYNLAYTNEELGDYEKAYKYLEQATNLTNTINEANVAENISEIEAKYNAAKQGQKIEEEKSLRLRAQILFYGSALALLAFIVLGYIYYRNYRLKQKSKIEQLENETQTRIINATIDAKEKERKTISEILHNSVSALLSSANLHLQATKSQLKTNVPQEISKAQSIVNEASVKIRDLSHELISSVLLKFGLAFAVHDICQKYSNSKITLQSDDKNIIRYDPDFEIKIYNIIEELINNILKHSKATNATIMLVHREDNKLSIRLSDDGVGFDIRTIKNKDGLGLSHINARVKVMKGLFNVVSSKGKGTSVFILVPIQPKENGNS
;
A
#
# COMPACT_ATOMS: atom_id res chain seq x y z
N MET A 1 -56.65 -88.92 86.68
CA MET A 1 -56.07 -88.50 85.38
C MET A 1 -56.54 -87.09 85.06
N LEU A 2 -55.87 -86.10 85.63
CA LEU A 2 -56.17 -84.67 85.47
C LEU A 2 -54.83 -84.00 85.21
N ASN A 3 -54.65 -83.50 83.98
CA ASN A 3 -53.64 -82.54 83.49
C ASN A 3 -53.22 -82.96 82.09
N LEU A 4 -53.72 -82.26 81.05
CA LEU A 4 -53.10 -82.13 79.72
C LEU A 4 -53.97 -81.23 78.81
N GLN A 5 -54.28 -79.99 79.21
CA GLN A 5 -54.95 -79.00 78.32
C GLN A 5 -54.40 -77.54 78.28
N PRO A 6 -53.36 -77.09 79.01
CA PRO A 6 -52.76 -75.77 78.76
C PRO A 6 -51.83 -75.72 77.53
N ASN A 7 -51.23 -76.87 77.16
CA ASN A 7 -50.18 -76.91 76.13
C ASN A 7 -50.72 -76.80 74.70
N ARG A 8 -51.95 -77.23 74.41
CA ARG A 8 -52.51 -77.13 73.05
C ARG A 8 -52.88 -75.70 72.63
N VAL A 9 -53.34 -74.88 73.57
CA VAL A 9 -53.66 -73.46 73.30
C VAL A 9 -52.37 -72.64 73.17
N ARG A 10 -51.38 -72.85 74.06
CA ARG A 10 -50.05 -72.24 73.93
C ARG A 10 -49.33 -72.64 72.64
N LEU A 11 -49.40 -73.92 72.25
CA LEU A 11 -48.79 -74.39 71.00
C LEU A 11 -49.47 -73.78 69.76
N LYS A 12 -50.80 -73.63 69.75
CA LYS A 12 -51.51 -72.94 68.66
C LYS A 12 -51.17 -71.45 68.58
N VAL A 13 -51.04 -70.77 69.72
CA VAL A 13 -50.63 -69.35 69.76
C VAL A 13 -49.17 -69.18 69.33
N VAL A 14 -48.26 -70.06 69.76
CA VAL A 14 -46.85 -70.05 69.33
C VAL A 14 -46.72 -70.38 67.84
N LEU A 15 -47.45 -71.38 67.32
CA LEU A 15 -47.48 -71.68 65.89
C LEU A 15 -48.06 -70.52 65.07
N PHE A 16 -49.08 -69.83 65.58
CA PHE A 16 -49.65 -68.65 64.94
C PHE A 16 -48.69 -67.45 64.93
N ILE A 17 -47.97 -67.21 66.03
CA ILE A 17 -46.94 -66.17 66.12
C ILE A 17 -45.73 -66.51 65.23
N CYS A 18 -45.27 -67.76 65.22
CA CYS A 18 -44.21 -68.21 64.31
C CYS A 18 -44.63 -68.11 62.84
N TYR A 19 -45.89 -68.44 62.52
CA TYR A 19 -46.44 -68.25 61.18
C TYR A 19 -46.49 -66.76 60.80
N MET A 20 -46.97 -65.88 61.68
CA MET A 20 -46.99 -64.43 61.47
C MET A 20 -45.58 -63.85 61.30
N LEU A 21 -44.62 -64.24 62.15
CA LEU A 21 -43.22 -63.79 62.04
C LEU A 21 -42.54 -64.31 60.77
N SER A 22 -42.81 -65.56 60.37
CA SER A 22 -42.32 -66.11 59.12
C SER A 22 -42.92 -65.41 57.89
N SER A 23 -44.22 -65.07 57.94
CA SER A 23 -44.90 -64.32 56.89
C SER A 23 -44.38 -62.87 56.79
N LEU A 24 -44.13 -62.21 57.92
CA LEU A 24 -43.51 -60.88 57.98
C LEU A 24 -42.08 -60.90 57.44
N TYR A 25 -41.28 -61.91 57.80
CA TYR A 25 -39.91 -62.07 57.31
C TYR A 25 -39.85 -62.33 55.79
N VAL A 26 -40.74 -63.20 55.28
CA VAL A 26 -40.85 -63.48 53.84
C VAL A 26 -41.31 -62.24 53.06
N ASN A 27 -42.28 -61.48 53.58
CA ASN A 27 -42.72 -60.23 52.95
C ASN A 27 -41.62 -59.17 52.95
N ALA A 28 -40.85 -59.04 54.03
CA ALA A 28 -39.70 -58.13 54.07
C ALA A 28 -38.61 -58.52 53.06
N GLN A 29 -38.26 -59.81 52.96
CA GLN A 29 -37.32 -60.29 51.94
C GLN A 29 -37.83 -60.04 50.52
N LYS A 30 -39.14 -60.21 50.29
CA LYS A 30 -39.79 -59.95 49.00
C LYS A 30 -39.68 -58.49 48.57
N ASP A 31 -40.03 -57.55 49.43
CA ASP A 31 -39.95 -56.11 49.12
C ASP A 31 -38.50 -55.68 48.86
N THR A 32 -37.55 -56.33 49.55
CA THR A 32 -36.10 -56.10 49.33
C THR A 32 -35.64 -56.62 47.97
N LEU A 33 -36.15 -57.79 47.54
CA LEU A 33 -35.82 -58.40 46.26
C LEU A 33 -36.49 -57.69 45.07
N GLU A 34 -37.74 -57.23 45.22
CA GLU A 34 -38.41 -56.38 44.20
C GLU A 34 -37.59 -55.11 43.94
N LYS A 35 -37.15 -54.42 45.01
CA LYS A 35 -36.32 -53.22 44.89
C LYS A 35 -34.95 -53.51 44.25
N LEU A 36 -34.35 -54.66 44.55
CA LEU A 36 -33.09 -55.09 43.94
C LEU A 36 -33.25 -55.35 42.44
N ILE A 37 -34.34 -56.01 42.01
CA ILE A 37 -34.66 -56.22 40.59
C ILE A 37 -34.80 -54.87 39.87
N GLU A 38 -35.51 -53.91 40.47
CA GLU A 38 -35.64 -52.57 39.88
C GLU A 38 -34.29 -51.87 39.74
N THR A 39 -33.42 -52.01 40.74
CA THR A 39 -32.06 -51.44 40.71
C THR A 39 -31.23 -52.08 39.60
N ASN A 40 -31.28 -53.41 39.47
CA ASN A 40 -30.56 -54.12 38.41
C ASN A 40 -31.04 -53.72 37.01
N LEU A 41 -32.36 -53.54 36.83
CA LEU A 41 -32.92 -53.04 35.58
C LEU A 41 -32.43 -51.61 35.27
N GLN A 42 -32.39 -50.73 36.27
CA GLN A 42 -31.88 -49.36 36.10
C GLN A 42 -30.39 -49.32 35.75
N ASN A 43 -29.60 -50.22 36.32
CA ASN A 43 -28.17 -50.34 36.06
C ASN A 43 -27.83 -51.12 34.77
N LYS A 44 -28.85 -51.58 34.02
CA LYS A 44 -28.70 -52.43 32.83
C LYS A 44 -28.05 -53.78 33.11
N GLU A 45 -28.16 -54.27 34.34
CA GLU A 45 -27.67 -55.58 34.79
C GLU A 45 -28.72 -56.66 34.52
N TYR A 46 -29.03 -56.89 33.25
CA TYR A 46 -30.20 -57.68 32.84
C TYR A 46 -30.14 -59.15 33.27
N GLU A 47 -28.96 -59.79 33.27
CA GLU A 47 -28.81 -61.16 33.74
C GLU A 47 -29.08 -61.28 35.26
N LEU A 48 -28.58 -60.32 36.05
CA LEU A 48 -28.83 -60.29 37.48
C LEU A 48 -30.30 -60.00 37.77
N ALA A 49 -30.94 -59.11 37.00
CA ALA A 49 -32.38 -58.87 37.07
C ALA A 49 -33.18 -60.15 36.76
N TYR A 50 -32.82 -60.87 35.69
CA TYR A 50 -33.46 -62.12 35.30
C TYR A 50 -33.35 -63.20 36.39
N ASN A 51 -32.15 -63.41 36.93
CA ASN A 51 -31.90 -64.37 38.00
C ASN A 51 -32.69 -64.02 39.27
N ASN A 52 -32.76 -62.75 39.63
CA ASN A 52 -33.55 -62.30 40.78
C ASN A 52 -35.07 -62.43 40.55
N ILE A 53 -35.55 -62.24 39.32
CA ILE A 53 -36.96 -62.50 38.95
C ILE A 53 -37.31 -63.99 39.09
N ILE A 54 -36.43 -64.90 38.63
CA ILE A 54 -36.63 -66.35 38.81
C ILE A 54 -36.66 -66.71 40.30
N ASN A 55 -35.73 -66.15 41.08
CA ASN A 55 -35.67 -66.41 42.51
C ASN A 55 -36.94 -65.91 43.22
N LEU A 56 -37.42 -64.73 42.85
CA LEU A 56 -38.69 -64.18 43.32
C LEU A 56 -39.87 -65.09 42.94
N GLU A 57 -39.93 -65.56 41.70
CA GLU A 57 -40.99 -66.45 41.21
C GLU A 57 -41.01 -67.78 41.99
N ASN A 58 -39.85 -68.40 42.20
CA ASN A 58 -39.71 -69.65 42.95
C ASN A 58 -40.14 -69.50 44.42
N ASN A 59 -39.80 -68.38 45.06
CA ASN A 59 -40.21 -68.07 46.43
C ASN A 59 -41.73 -67.85 46.56
N LEU A 60 -42.40 -67.45 45.47
CA LEU A 60 -43.83 -67.17 45.43
C LEU A 60 -44.70 -68.41 45.09
N ILE A 61 -44.11 -69.51 44.62
CA ILE A 61 -44.82 -70.78 44.34
C ILE A 61 -45.59 -71.29 45.58
N TYR A 62 -45.10 -70.98 46.78
CA TYR A 62 -45.73 -71.38 48.05
C TYR A 62 -46.90 -70.48 48.49
N PHE A 63 -47.06 -69.30 47.89
CA PHE A 63 -48.09 -68.31 48.25
C PHE A 63 -48.84 -67.84 46.98
N LYS A 64 -49.61 -68.74 46.36
CA LYS A 64 -50.47 -68.48 45.19
C LYS A 64 -51.51 -67.39 45.48
N SER A 65 -51.15 -66.12 45.31
CA SER A 65 -52.08 -65.01 45.18
C SER A 65 -51.98 -64.44 43.76
N ASP A 66 -53.12 -64.12 43.14
CA ASP A 66 -53.15 -63.53 41.80
C ASP A 66 -52.34 -62.21 41.74
N LEU A 67 -52.27 -61.48 42.86
CA LEU A 67 -51.46 -60.26 42.99
C LEU A 67 -49.96 -60.53 42.82
N ASN A 68 -49.42 -61.56 43.47
CA ASN A 68 -47.99 -61.89 43.39
C ASN A 68 -47.58 -62.26 41.96
N ARG A 69 -48.44 -63.02 41.26
CA ARG A 69 -48.24 -63.36 39.84
C ARG A 69 -48.19 -62.10 38.97
N LEU A 70 -49.13 -61.18 39.17
CA LEU A 70 -49.20 -59.94 38.40
C LEU A 70 -47.98 -59.04 38.65
N LYS A 71 -47.50 -58.92 39.89
CA LYS A 71 -46.25 -58.19 40.17
C LYS A 71 -45.04 -58.79 39.44
N VAL A 72 -44.87 -60.11 39.46
CA VAL A 72 -43.77 -60.78 38.75
C VAL A 72 -43.88 -60.60 37.24
N ASN A 73 -45.09 -60.71 36.68
CA ASN A 73 -45.33 -60.49 35.26
C ASN A 73 -44.98 -59.07 34.83
N PHE A 74 -45.24 -58.05 35.67
CA PHE A 74 -44.83 -56.68 35.40
C PHE A 74 -43.30 -56.54 35.33
N LEU A 75 -42.57 -57.13 36.28
CA LEU A 75 -41.10 -57.11 36.27
C LEU A 75 -40.52 -57.85 35.06
N LYS A 76 -41.10 -59.00 34.69
CA LYS A 76 -40.73 -59.73 33.46
C LYS A 76 -40.97 -58.90 32.21
N ALA A 77 -42.12 -58.23 32.13
CA ALA A 77 -42.42 -57.38 30.98
C ALA A 77 -41.42 -56.23 30.83
N ARG A 78 -41.01 -55.61 31.95
CA ARG A 78 -39.96 -54.58 31.93
C ARG A 78 -38.62 -55.14 31.45
N LEU A 79 -38.20 -56.29 31.98
CA LEU A 79 -36.97 -56.94 31.52
C LEU A 79 -37.02 -57.21 30.01
N TYR A 80 -38.12 -57.81 29.53
CA TYR A 80 -38.29 -58.10 28.10
C TYR A 80 -38.25 -56.84 27.24
N TYR A 81 -38.77 -55.71 27.73
CA TYR A 81 -38.66 -54.45 27.01
C TYR A 81 -37.20 -53.99 26.90
N GLU A 82 -36.44 -54.02 28.00
CA GLU A 82 -35.03 -53.59 28.02
C GLU A 82 -34.11 -54.54 27.22
N THR A 83 -34.51 -55.80 27.02
CA THR A 83 -33.80 -56.80 26.20
C THR A 83 -34.35 -56.92 24.77
N ASP A 84 -35.05 -55.89 24.27
CA ASP A 84 -35.59 -55.79 22.89
C ASP A 84 -36.65 -56.85 22.51
N GLN A 85 -37.22 -57.54 23.51
CA GLN A 85 -38.33 -58.50 23.38
C GLN A 85 -39.67 -57.78 23.53
N HIS A 86 -39.91 -56.78 22.68
CA HIS A 86 -41.05 -55.87 22.80
C HIS A 86 -42.42 -56.56 22.68
N LYS A 87 -42.52 -57.66 21.92
CA LYS A 87 -43.79 -58.38 21.72
C LYS A 87 -44.22 -59.13 22.98
N GLU A 88 -43.28 -59.81 23.62
CA GLU A 88 -43.46 -60.56 24.86
C GLU A 88 -43.78 -59.61 26.01
N SER A 89 -43.06 -58.49 26.10
CA SER A 89 -43.35 -57.41 27.04
C SER A 89 -44.79 -56.88 26.89
N LEU A 90 -45.16 -56.50 25.67
CA LEU A 90 -46.49 -55.94 25.38
C LEU A 90 -47.61 -56.92 25.71
N SER A 91 -47.43 -58.21 25.38
CA SER A 91 -48.39 -59.27 25.68
C SER A 91 -48.64 -59.42 27.18
N LEU A 92 -47.58 -59.48 27.98
CA LEU A 92 -47.68 -59.57 29.44
C LEU A 92 -48.36 -58.34 30.05
N LEU A 93 -48.05 -57.15 29.53
CA LEU A 93 -48.63 -55.90 30.01
C LEU A 93 -50.12 -55.79 29.69
N LEU A 94 -50.54 -56.10 28.46
CA LEU A 94 -51.95 -56.05 28.07
C LEU A 94 -52.80 -57.04 28.86
N LYS A 95 -52.29 -58.27 29.05
CA LYS A 95 -52.96 -59.29 29.84
C LYS A 95 -53.11 -58.87 31.31
N GLY A 96 -52.02 -58.41 31.94
CA GLY A 96 -52.05 -57.98 33.33
C GLY A 96 -52.90 -56.73 33.57
N PHE A 97 -52.89 -55.77 32.63
CA PHE A 97 -53.76 -54.59 32.67
C PHE A 97 -55.25 -54.98 32.65
N THR A 98 -55.62 -55.92 31.78
CA THR A 98 -57.01 -56.40 31.66
C THR A 98 -57.45 -57.14 32.93
N GLU A 99 -56.63 -58.04 33.46
CA GLU A 99 -56.93 -58.78 34.71
C GLU A 99 -57.09 -57.84 35.93
N LEU A 100 -56.29 -56.76 35.98
CA LEU A 100 -56.34 -55.77 37.06
C LEU A 100 -57.54 -54.83 36.97
N SER A 101 -58.18 -54.72 35.80
CA SER A 101 -59.38 -53.87 35.61
C SER A 101 -60.55 -54.35 36.48
N ASP A 102 -60.64 -55.66 36.72
CA ASP A 102 -61.67 -56.28 37.58
C ASP A 102 -61.30 -56.30 39.07
N MET A 103 -60.16 -55.71 39.46
CA MET A 103 -59.62 -55.73 40.84
C MET A 103 -59.35 -54.32 41.39
N PRO A 104 -60.38 -53.54 41.75
CA PRO A 104 -60.23 -52.14 42.19
C PRO A 104 -59.28 -51.93 43.38
N GLN A 105 -59.16 -52.92 44.26
CA GLN A 105 -58.26 -52.91 45.42
C GLN A 105 -56.77 -52.86 45.04
N TYR A 106 -56.40 -53.20 43.80
CA TYR A 106 -55.02 -53.18 43.29
C TYR A 106 -54.77 -52.02 42.31
N ARG A 107 -55.48 -50.90 42.48
CA ARG A 107 -55.39 -49.71 41.61
C ARG A 107 -53.96 -49.20 41.41
N PHE A 108 -53.09 -49.28 42.41
CA PHE A 108 -51.69 -48.87 42.28
C PHE A 108 -50.94 -49.73 41.24
N LEU A 109 -51.11 -51.05 41.27
CA LEU A 109 -50.47 -51.94 40.28
C LEU A 109 -51.08 -51.74 38.89
N HIS A 110 -52.41 -51.59 38.81
CA HIS A 110 -53.10 -51.27 37.56
C HIS A 110 -52.53 -49.99 36.90
N LEU A 111 -52.26 -48.97 37.71
CA LEU A 111 -51.63 -47.72 37.26
C LEU A 111 -50.23 -47.95 36.69
N GLN A 112 -49.40 -48.78 37.33
CA GLN A 112 -48.04 -49.09 36.84
C GLN A 112 -48.08 -49.77 35.46
N TYR A 113 -48.98 -50.74 35.27
CA TYR A 113 -49.23 -51.38 33.99
C TYR A 113 -49.67 -50.37 32.93
N ALA A 114 -50.63 -49.51 33.26
CA ALA A 114 -51.14 -48.47 32.37
C ALA A 114 -50.01 -47.51 31.93
N LYS A 115 -49.18 -47.07 32.87
CA LYS A 115 -48.06 -46.15 32.61
C LYS A 115 -47.04 -46.76 31.64
N TYR A 116 -46.68 -48.03 31.84
CA TYR A 116 -45.70 -48.69 30.99
C TYR A 116 -46.24 -48.99 29.59
N LEU A 117 -47.51 -49.42 29.47
CA LEU A 117 -48.20 -49.52 28.18
C LEU A 117 -48.23 -48.17 27.45
N ALA A 118 -48.54 -47.10 28.18
CA ALA A 118 -48.60 -45.76 27.60
C ALA A 118 -47.24 -45.29 27.08
N PHE A 119 -46.16 -45.59 27.82
CA PHE A 119 -44.78 -45.36 27.38
C PHE A 119 -44.47 -46.13 26.10
N MET A 120 -44.65 -47.46 26.09
CA MET A 120 -44.38 -48.31 24.92
C MET A 120 -45.13 -47.84 23.67
N PHE A 121 -46.42 -47.52 23.81
CA PHE A 121 -47.20 -47.03 22.66
C PHE A 121 -46.74 -45.66 22.16
N ARG A 122 -46.16 -44.81 23.00
CA ARG A 122 -45.60 -43.52 22.56
C ARG A 122 -44.31 -43.72 21.78
N GLU A 123 -43.42 -44.60 22.26
CA GLU A 123 -42.16 -44.91 21.57
C GLU A 123 -42.42 -45.61 20.23
N ALA A 124 -43.53 -46.35 20.10
CA ALA A 124 -44.00 -46.93 18.84
C ALA A 124 -44.86 -45.97 17.99
N ASP A 125 -44.81 -44.65 18.25
CA ASP A 125 -45.58 -43.58 17.59
C ASP A 125 -47.11 -43.77 17.56
N ASN A 126 -47.64 -44.69 18.36
CA ASN A 126 -49.07 -44.92 18.52
C ASN A 126 -49.64 -44.02 19.62
N TYR A 127 -49.62 -42.71 19.36
CA TYR A 127 -50.04 -41.70 20.32
C TYR A 127 -51.51 -41.83 20.76
N ASN A 128 -52.38 -42.39 19.91
CA ASN A 128 -53.77 -42.65 20.27
C ASN A 128 -53.89 -43.61 21.45
N LYS A 129 -53.20 -44.75 21.38
CA LYS A 129 -53.19 -45.73 22.48
C LYS A 129 -52.42 -45.19 23.68
N SER A 130 -51.31 -44.49 23.48
CA SER A 130 -50.58 -43.87 24.59
C SER A 130 -51.47 -42.90 25.39
N ILE A 131 -52.22 -42.02 24.70
CA ILE A 131 -53.18 -41.10 25.32
C ILE A 131 -54.26 -41.86 26.10
N TYR A 132 -54.80 -42.94 25.54
CA TYR A 132 -55.80 -43.77 26.22
C TYR A 132 -55.30 -44.29 27.56
N TYR A 133 -54.10 -44.87 27.61
CA TYR A 133 -53.53 -45.40 28.84
C TYR A 133 -53.11 -44.28 29.80
N TYR A 134 -52.54 -43.16 29.34
CA TYR A 134 -52.23 -42.04 30.23
C TYR A 134 -53.47 -41.35 30.82
N LYS A 135 -54.63 -41.38 30.12
CA LYS A 135 -55.91 -40.94 30.71
C LYS A 135 -56.35 -41.85 31.85
N ASN A 136 -56.17 -43.17 31.71
CA ASN A 136 -56.42 -44.13 32.79
C ASN A 136 -55.49 -43.88 34.00
N VAL A 137 -54.20 -43.60 33.75
CA VAL A 137 -53.23 -43.21 34.78
C VAL A 137 -53.69 -41.94 35.51
N LEU A 138 -54.12 -40.92 34.76
CA LEU A 138 -54.58 -39.65 35.31
C LEU A 138 -55.84 -39.83 36.19
N GLU A 139 -56.83 -40.58 35.72
CA GLU A 139 -58.05 -40.85 36.48
C GLU A 139 -57.73 -41.59 37.78
N SER A 140 -56.89 -42.63 37.71
CA SER A 140 -56.47 -43.40 38.87
C SER A 140 -55.67 -42.57 39.87
N SER A 141 -54.78 -41.69 39.39
CA SER A 141 -53.93 -40.85 40.26
C SER A 141 -54.71 -39.72 40.92
N LEU A 142 -55.72 -39.16 40.25
CA LEU A 142 -56.68 -38.21 40.85
C LEU A 142 -57.43 -38.83 42.02
N LEU A 143 -57.90 -40.07 41.87
CA LEU A 143 -58.60 -40.79 42.96
C LEU A 143 -57.68 -41.11 44.14
N LEU A 144 -56.37 -41.28 43.88
CA LEU A 144 -55.36 -41.56 44.91
C LEU A 144 -54.76 -40.30 45.53
N ASN A 145 -55.12 -39.09 45.04
CA ASN A 145 -54.49 -37.82 45.39
C ASN A 145 -52.96 -37.81 45.22
N ASP A 146 -52.43 -38.60 44.28
CA ASP A 146 -51.00 -38.68 43.99
C ASP A 146 -50.59 -37.53 43.06
N THR A 147 -50.19 -36.42 43.66
CA THR A 147 -49.81 -35.20 42.93
C THR A 147 -48.69 -35.44 41.90
N THR A 148 -47.69 -36.24 42.24
CA THR A 148 -46.55 -36.52 41.35
C THR A 148 -46.98 -37.31 40.12
N THR A 149 -47.81 -38.33 40.30
CA THR A 149 -48.32 -39.13 39.19
C THR A 149 -49.33 -38.36 38.35
N ILE A 150 -50.12 -37.45 38.94
CA ILE A 150 -51.00 -36.54 38.19
C ILE A 150 -50.17 -35.64 37.26
N LEU A 151 -49.12 -35.00 37.78
CA LEU A 151 -48.26 -34.11 36.99
C LEU A 151 -47.51 -34.85 35.89
N ASP A 152 -47.05 -36.07 36.17
CA ASP A 152 -46.41 -36.94 35.17
C ASP A 152 -47.38 -37.36 34.05
N ALA A 153 -48.63 -37.66 34.40
CA ALA A 153 -49.67 -37.95 33.42
C ALA A 153 -50.00 -36.72 32.57
N TYR A 154 -50.12 -35.53 33.16
CA TYR A 154 -50.31 -34.28 32.40
C TYR A 154 -49.14 -33.99 31.46
N LEU A 155 -47.91 -34.10 31.92
CA LEU A 155 -46.72 -33.92 31.09
C LEU A 155 -46.72 -34.89 29.90
N SER A 156 -47.03 -36.15 30.16
CA SER A 156 -47.04 -37.21 29.15
C SER A 156 -48.18 -37.07 28.14
N LEU A 157 -49.38 -36.65 28.60
CA LEU A 157 -50.49 -36.31 27.71
C LEU A 157 -50.15 -35.11 26.83
N GLY A 158 -49.57 -34.06 27.42
CA GLY A 158 -49.12 -32.87 26.69
C GLY A 158 -48.14 -33.23 25.57
N LYS A 159 -47.11 -34.02 25.87
CA LYS A 159 -46.13 -34.51 24.87
C LYS A 159 -46.78 -35.34 23.76
N ASN A 160 -47.69 -36.26 24.10
CA ASN A 160 -48.39 -37.07 23.10
C ASN A 160 -49.26 -36.20 22.18
N TYR A 161 -49.99 -35.21 22.72
CA TYR A 161 -50.79 -34.30 21.90
C TYR A 161 -49.92 -33.39 21.03
N TYR A 162 -48.76 -32.96 21.52
CA TYR A 162 -47.77 -32.22 20.74
C TYR A 162 -47.26 -33.06 19.56
N ASN A 163 -46.84 -34.31 19.79
CA ASN A 163 -46.37 -35.20 18.73
C ASN A 163 -47.49 -35.52 17.70
N LYS A 164 -48.76 -35.53 18.13
CA LYS A 164 -49.93 -35.60 17.25
C LYS A 164 -50.24 -34.31 16.49
N LYS A 165 -49.42 -33.26 16.64
CA LYS A 165 -49.62 -31.93 16.07
C LYS A 165 -50.94 -31.28 16.53
N LYS A 166 -51.39 -31.58 17.76
CA LYS A 166 -52.58 -31.01 18.40
C LYS A 166 -52.16 -30.05 19.51
N ASN A 167 -51.63 -28.89 19.11
CA ASN A 167 -51.00 -27.92 20.00
C ASN A 167 -51.97 -27.38 21.07
N ASP A 168 -53.24 -27.12 20.75
CA ASP A 168 -54.22 -26.65 21.74
C ASP A 168 -54.39 -27.62 22.91
N SER A 169 -54.51 -28.93 22.60
CA SER A 169 -54.58 -29.98 23.61
C SER A 169 -53.29 -30.07 24.42
N ALA A 170 -52.12 -29.92 23.78
CA ALA A 170 -50.84 -29.96 24.46
C ALA A 170 -50.70 -28.79 25.46
N VAL A 171 -51.00 -27.57 25.00
CA VAL A 171 -51.02 -26.36 25.82
C VAL A 171 -51.97 -26.52 27.01
N TYR A 172 -53.17 -27.09 26.80
CA TYR A 172 -54.11 -27.36 27.87
C TYR A 172 -53.49 -28.19 28.99
N TYR A 173 -52.86 -29.33 28.68
CA TYR A 173 -52.27 -30.21 29.70
C TYR A 173 -51.03 -29.60 30.37
N PHE A 174 -50.17 -28.92 29.61
CA PHE A 174 -49.03 -28.21 30.22
C PHE A 174 -49.51 -27.09 31.15
N THR A 175 -50.53 -26.33 30.76
CA THR A 175 -51.10 -25.26 31.59
C THR A 175 -51.73 -25.80 32.88
N LYS A 176 -52.36 -26.98 32.85
CA LYS A 176 -52.88 -27.65 34.06
C LYS A 176 -51.80 -27.95 35.09
N MET A 177 -50.55 -28.18 34.67
CA MET A 177 -49.44 -28.38 35.61
C MET A 177 -49.07 -27.08 36.34
N LEU A 178 -49.27 -25.92 35.70
CA LEU A 178 -48.94 -24.61 36.27
C LEU A 178 -49.90 -24.16 37.38
N SER A 179 -51.06 -24.81 37.53
CA SER A 179 -51.99 -24.50 38.64
C SER A 179 -51.57 -25.13 39.98
N TYR A 180 -50.54 -25.97 39.99
CA TYR A 180 -50.00 -26.58 41.21
C TYR A 180 -48.97 -25.65 41.86
N PRO A 181 -48.91 -25.59 43.21
CA PRO A 181 -47.94 -24.76 43.91
C PRO A 181 -46.52 -25.25 43.65
N VAL A 182 -45.56 -24.33 43.50
CA VAL A 182 -44.14 -24.62 43.34
C VAL A 182 -43.55 -25.09 44.69
N ASN A 183 -43.11 -26.34 44.75
CA ASN A 183 -42.40 -26.96 45.87
C ASN A 183 -41.52 -28.10 45.35
N ASP A 184 -40.67 -28.69 46.20
CA ASP A 184 -39.69 -29.74 45.85
C ASP A 184 -40.27 -30.91 45.03
N LYS A 185 -41.56 -31.25 45.19
CA LYS A 185 -42.20 -32.35 44.44
C LYS A 185 -42.74 -31.92 43.07
N THR A 186 -43.04 -30.64 42.88
CA THR A 186 -43.75 -30.12 41.70
C THR A 186 -42.88 -29.24 40.80
N GLU A 187 -41.83 -28.63 41.35
CA GLU A 187 -41.02 -27.62 40.65
C GLU A 187 -40.38 -28.14 39.36
N ASN A 188 -39.93 -29.41 39.33
CA ASN A 188 -39.41 -30.04 38.12
C ASN A 188 -40.47 -30.15 37.01
N TYR A 189 -41.68 -30.55 37.37
CA TYR A 189 -42.80 -30.65 36.45
C TYR A 189 -43.22 -29.27 35.93
N ILE A 190 -43.24 -28.26 36.80
CA ILE A 190 -43.56 -26.88 36.41
C ILE A 190 -42.50 -26.31 35.45
N SER A 191 -41.21 -26.54 35.72
CA SER A 191 -40.14 -26.17 34.78
C SER A 191 -40.28 -26.90 33.43
N PHE A 192 -40.58 -28.21 33.43
CA PHE A 192 -40.85 -28.94 32.20
C PHE A 192 -42.07 -28.39 31.45
N SER A 193 -43.12 -27.99 32.16
CA SER A 193 -44.30 -27.37 31.55
C SER A 193 -43.92 -26.06 30.85
N TYR A 194 -43.20 -25.16 31.53
CA TYR A 194 -42.70 -23.93 30.91
C TYR A 194 -41.84 -24.22 29.68
N ASN A 195 -40.93 -25.21 29.75
CA ASN A 195 -40.12 -25.58 28.61
C ASN A 195 -40.96 -26.04 27.40
N ASN A 196 -41.95 -26.91 27.60
CA ASN A 196 -42.79 -27.40 26.50
C ASN A 196 -43.74 -26.31 25.98
N LEU A 197 -44.25 -25.42 26.85
CA LEU A 197 -45.02 -24.26 26.43
C LEU A 197 -44.17 -23.28 25.63
N GLY A 198 -42.89 -23.11 25.98
CA GLY A 198 -41.93 -22.33 25.21
C GLY A 198 -41.75 -22.86 23.79
N ILE A 199 -41.60 -24.18 23.63
CA ILE A 199 -41.47 -24.84 22.31
C ILE A 199 -42.72 -24.59 21.45
N ILE A 200 -43.92 -24.66 22.03
CA ILE A 200 -45.15 -24.41 21.28
C ILE A 200 -45.28 -22.91 20.96
N ALA A 201 -44.92 -22.04 21.92
CA ALA A 201 -44.99 -20.60 21.75
C ALA A 201 -44.02 -20.11 20.67
N SER A 202 -42.85 -20.72 20.49
CA SER A 202 -41.87 -20.28 19.48
C SER A 202 -42.40 -20.37 18.05
N LEU A 203 -43.44 -21.17 17.80
CA LEU A 203 -44.11 -21.26 16.50
C LEU A 203 -44.99 -20.05 16.15
N SER A 204 -45.29 -19.17 17.12
CA SER A 204 -46.27 -18.09 16.92
C SER A 204 -45.92 -16.78 17.62
N ASN A 205 -45.23 -16.83 18.76
CA ASN A 205 -44.88 -15.67 19.57
C ASN A 205 -43.54 -15.93 20.28
N LEU A 206 -42.47 -15.43 19.67
CA LEU A 206 -41.10 -15.57 20.17
C LEU A 206 -40.90 -14.89 21.54
N GLN A 207 -41.63 -13.80 21.83
CA GLN A 207 -41.53 -13.14 23.14
C GLN A 207 -42.13 -13.99 24.25
N LEU A 208 -43.30 -14.59 23.99
CA LEU A 208 -43.94 -15.50 24.94
C LEU A 208 -43.09 -16.77 25.17
N ALA A 209 -42.43 -17.26 24.11
CA ALA A 209 -41.49 -18.37 24.22
C ALA A 209 -40.31 -18.02 25.13
N GLU A 210 -39.73 -16.84 24.94
CA GLU A 210 -38.65 -16.31 25.77
C GLU A 210 -39.05 -16.24 27.25
N ASP A 211 -40.22 -15.65 27.56
CA ASP A 211 -40.74 -15.55 28.92
C ASP A 211 -40.91 -16.93 29.58
N TYR A 212 -41.39 -17.92 28.83
CA TYR A 212 -41.50 -19.29 29.33
C TYR A 212 -40.14 -19.94 29.59
N TYR A 213 -39.18 -19.79 28.67
CA TYR A 213 -37.84 -20.33 28.87
C TYR A 213 -37.12 -19.66 30.03
N GLN A 214 -37.28 -18.34 30.23
CA GLN A 214 -36.75 -17.63 31.40
C GLN A 214 -37.36 -18.15 32.72
N LYS A 215 -38.67 -18.39 32.77
CA LYS A 215 -39.30 -19.01 33.95
C LYS A 215 -38.78 -20.42 34.23
N SER A 216 -38.54 -21.22 33.18
CA SER A 216 -37.90 -22.53 33.33
C SER A 216 -36.47 -22.39 33.86
N PHE A 217 -35.69 -21.44 33.31
CA PHE A 217 -34.32 -21.14 33.73
C PHE A 217 -34.26 -20.79 35.22
N SER A 218 -35.08 -19.87 35.71
CA SER A 218 -35.06 -19.46 37.13
C SER A 218 -35.34 -20.61 38.10
N ILE A 219 -36.21 -21.56 37.72
CA ILE A 219 -36.44 -22.76 38.52
C ILE A 219 -35.19 -23.66 38.50
N LYS A 220 -34.60 -23.90 37.32
CA LYS A 220 -33.40 -24.73 37.18
C LYS A 220 -32.16 -24.15 37.87
N GLU A 221 -32.07 -22.82 37.92
CA GLU A 221 -31.03 -22.09 38.64
C GLU A 221 -31.14 -22.33 40.14
N LYS A 222 -32.35 -22.16 40.70
CA LYS A 222 -32.61 -22.41 42.13
C LYS A 222 -32.32 -23.87 42.52
N GLN A 223 -32.60 -24.81 41.62
CA GLN A 223 -32.33 -26.25 41.79
C GLN A 223 -30.85 -26.63 41.65
N LYS A 224 -30.01 -25.75 41.09
CA LYS A 224 -28.64 -26.08 40.68
C LYS A 224 -28.60 -27.26 39.70
N ASP A 225 -29.61 -27.41 38.84
CA ASP A 225 -29.67 -28.43 37.79
C ASP A 225 -28.89 -27.94 36.55
N THR A 226 -27.58 -28.19 36.51
CA THR A 226 -26.70 -27.74 35.42
C THR A 226 -27.18 -28.16 34.03
N VAL A 227 -27.65 -29.41 33.89
CA VAL A 227 -28.13 -29.91 32.59
C VAL A 227 -29.46 -29.25 32.21
N GLY A 228 -30.34 -29.02 33.19
CA GLY A 228 -31.57 -28.26 33.01
C GLY A 228 -31.33 -26.79 32.63
N LEU A 229 -30.37 -26.13 33.26
CA LEU A 229 -29.93 -24.78 32.92
C LEU A 229 -29.42 -24.70 31.48
N ALA A 230 -28.50 -25.58 31.10
CA ALA A 230 -27.99 -25.65 29.73
C ALA A 230 -29.09 -25.90 28.71
N THR A 231 -30.10 -26.73 29.04
CA THR A 231 -31.28 -26.94 28.16
C THR A 231 -32.07 -25.64 27.98
N ALA A 232 -32.29 -24.87 29.06
CA ALA A 232 -33.02 -23.61 28.99
C ALA A 232 -32.25 -22.53 28.21
N ILE A 233 -30.94 -22.41 28.43
CA ILE A 233 -30.06 -21.50 27.68
C ILE A 233 -30.06 -21.86 26.20
N MET A 234 -29.95 -23.15 25.86
CA MET A 234 -30.02 -23.61 24.47
C MET A 234 -31.37 -23.23 23.82
N ASN A 235 -32.48 -23.39 24.53
CA ASN A 235 -33.79 -23.01 24.00
C ASN A 235 -33.95 -21.48 23.83
N LEU A 236 -33.35 -20.68 24.71
CA LEU A 236 -33.24 -19.22 24.52
C LEU A 236 -32.39 -18.88 23.29
N GLY A 237 -31.29 -19.61 23.07
CA GLY A 237 -30.50 -19.55 21.82
C GLY A 237 -31.37 -19.81 20.59
N GLY A 238 -32.28 -20.77 20.66
CA GLY A 238 -33.31 -21.05 19.65
C GLY A 238 -34.19 -19.83 19.36
N VAL A 239 -34.68 -19.15 20.39
CA VAL A 239 -35.46 -17.93 20.21
C VAL A 239 -34.65 -16.83 19.53
N TYR A 240 -33.39 -16.63 19.90
CA TYR A 240 -32.53 -15.64 19.26
C TYR A 240 -32.20 -16.00 17.81
N TYR A 241 -32.06 -17.29 17.49
CA TYR A 241 -31.87 -17.77 16.13
C TYR A 241 -33.07 -17.40 15.25
N GLU A 242 -34.29 -17.69 15.70
CA GLU A 242 -35.53 -17.34 15.00
C GLU A 242 -35.77 -15.82 14.90
N LYS A 243 -35.17 -15.03 15.80
CA LYS A 243 -35.14 -13.56 15.71
C LYS A 243 -34.05 -13.02 14.75
N GLU A 244 -33.34 -13.89 14.04
CA GLU A 244 -32.16 -13.57 13.20
C GLU A 244 -31.01 -12.90 13.97
N GLN A 245 -30.99 -13.04 15.30
CA GLN A 245 -29.94 -12.53 16.18
C GLN A 245 -28.83 -13.58 16.33
N PHE A 246 -28.23 -13.97 15.20
CA PHE A 246 -27.31 -15.12 15.12
C PHE A 246 -26.11 -15.03 16.06
N GLN A 247 -25.60 -13.82 16.34
CA GLN A 247 -24.50 -13.65 17.29
C GLN A 247 -24.92 -14.00 18.74
N LEU A 248 -26.11 -13.54 19.17
CA LEU A 248 -26.66 -13.86 20.49
C LEU A 248 -27.05 -15.36 20.59
N ALA A 249 -27.60 -15.92 19.51
CA ALA A 249 -27.89 -17.34 19.43
C ALA A 249 -26.63 -18.18 19.62
N LYS A 250 -25.55 -17.84 18.91
CA LYS A 250 -24.24 -18.50 19.01
C LYS A 250 -23.68 -18.44 20.44
N GLU A 251 -23.77 -17.29 21.10
CA GLU A 251 -23.33 -17.12 22.49
C GLU A 251 -24.09 -18.04 23.45
N ASN A 252 -25.42 -18.09 23.33
CA ASN A 252 -26.26 -18.97 24.16
C ASN A 252 -25.96 -20.45 23.89
N TYR A 253 -25.87 -20.88 22.62
CA TYR A 253 -25.55 -22.27 22.30
C TYR A 253 -24.16 -22.67 22.79
N PHE A 254 -23.17 -21.76 22.69
CA PHE A 254 -21.83 -22.01 23.21
C PHE A 254 -21.82 -22.09 24.73
N GLU A 255 -22.52 -21.20 25.43
CA GLU A 255 -22.66 -21.24 26.89
C GLU A 255 -23.31 -22.56 27.35
N ALA A 256 -24.41 -22.97 26.70
CA ALA A 256 -25.08 -24.23 26.98
C ALA A 256 -24.13 -25.42 26.79
N TYR A 257 -23.36 -25.45 25.69
CA TYR A 257 -22.37 -26.50 25.44
C TYR A 257 -21.28 -26.53 26.52
N GLN A 258 -20.72 -25.38 26.89
CA GLN A 258 -19.67 -25.30 27.91
C GLN A 258 -20.15 -25.76 29.29
N ALA A 259 -21.39 -25.42 29.67
CA ALA A 259 -21.97 -25.80 30.95
C ALA A 259 -22.05 -27.33 31.13
N VAL A 260 -22.20 -28.09 30.04
CA VAL A 260 -22.31 -29.56 30.10
C VAL A 260 -21.10 -30.29 29.53
N LYS A 261 -20.09 -29.59 29.00
CA LYS A 261 -18.97 -30.16 28.22
C LYS A 261 -18.26 -31.33 28.92
N GLU A 262 -18.02 -31.23 30.22
CA GLU A 262 -17.32 -32.26 31.01
C GLU A 262 -18.27 -33.32 31.62
N LEU A 263 -19.59 -33.20 31.41
CA LEU A 263 -20.59 -34.11 31.97
C LEU A 263 -20.88 -35.28 31.02
N ASN A 264 -20.93 -36.51 31.56
CA ASN A 264 -21.11 -37.73 30.75
C ASN A 264 -22.47 -38.42 30.97
N SER A 265 -23.42 -37.75 31.63
CA SER A 265 -24.78 -38.29 31.75
C SER A 265 -25.48 -38.29 30.39
N GLU A 266 -26.38 -39.24 30.15
CA GLU A 266 -27.13 -39.33 28.88
C GLU A 266 -27.83 -38.02 28.52
N ARG A 267 -28.41 -37.35 29.52
CA ARG A 267 -29.06 -36.05 29.36
C ARG A 267 -28.05 -34.96 28.95
N ALA A 268 -26.84 -34.97 29.51
CA ALA A 268 -25.80 -34.02 29.14
C ALA A 268 -25.28 -34.26 27.72
N ILE A 269 -25.09 -35.52 27.32
CA ILE A 269 -24.66 -35.88 25.95
C ILE A 269 -25.65 -35.34 24.92
N LYS A 270 -26.97 -35.54 25.15
CA LYS A 270 -28.02 -34.99 24.27
C LYS A 270 -27.96 -33.45 24.17
N VAL A 271 -27.72 -32.75 25.29
CA VAL A 271 -27.59 -31.29 25.28
C VAL A 271 -26.33 -30.85 24.52
N LYS A 272 -25.19 -31.55 24.68
CA LYS A 272 -23.97 -31.26 23.90
C LYS A 272 -24.22 -31.39 22.41
N GLU A 273 -24.84 -32.49 22.01
CA GLU A 273 -25.16 -32.80 20.62
C GLU A 273 -26.04 -31.69 20.01
N TYR A 274 -27.17 -31.36 20.63
CA TYR A 274 -28.07 -30.32 20.13
C TYR A 274 -27.39 -28.94 20.10
N ALA A 275 -26.58 -28.60 21.12
CA ALA A 275 -25.85 -27.34 21.14
C ALA A 275 -24.83 -27.26 20.00
N LEU A 276 -24.13 -28.36 19.67
CA LEU A 276 -23.18 -28.42 18.57
C LEU A 276 -23.86 -28.32 17.20
N TYR A 277 -24.98 -29.01 16.99
CA TYR A 277 -25.78 -28.82 15.76
C TYR A 277 -26.24 -27.37 15.60
N ASN A 278 -26.77 -26.77 16.66
CA ASN A 278 -27.23 -25.38 16.62
C ASN A 278 -26.06 -24.40 16.41
N LEU A 279 -24.88 -24.66 16.98
CA LEU A 279 -23.66 -23.90 16.69
C LEU A 279 -23.25 -24.06 15.22
N ALA A 280 -23.36 -25.25 14.64
CA ALA A 280 -23.05 -25.47 13.23
C ALA A 280 -23.94 -24.59 12.33
N TYR A 281 -25.26 -24.71 12.46
CA TYR A 281 -26.22 -23.91 11.67
C TYR A 281 -26.05 -22.41 11.90
N THR A 282 -25.82 -21.97 13.14
CA THR A 282 -25.63 -20.54 13.42
C THR A 282 -24.34 -19.99 12.80
N ASN A 283 -23.26 -20.78 12.75
CA ASN A 283 -22.02 -20.34 12.09
C ASN A 283 -22.17 -20.34 10.56
N GLU A 284 -23.03 -21.19 10.00
CA GLU A 284 -23.39 -21.15 8.58
C GLU A 284 -24.12 -19.84 8.23
N GLU A 285 -25.14 -19.44 8.99
CA GLU A 285 -25.83 -18.15 8.80
C GLU A 285 -24.90 -16.95 8.96
N LEU A 286 -23.85 -17.07 9.78
CA LEU A 286 -22.81 -16.06 9.95
C LEU A 286 -21.72 -16.10 8.85
N GLY A 287 -21.75 -17.07 7.94
CA GLY A 287 -20.76 -17.27 6.88
C GLY A 287 -19.42 -17.87 7.33
N ASP A 288 -19.30 -18.33 8.58
CA ASP A 288 -18.12 -19.02 9.11
C ASP A 288 -18.22 -20.53 8.86
N TYR A 289 -18.09 -20.91 7.57
CA TYR A 289 -18.24 -22.30 7.12
C TYR A 289 -17.20 -23.25 7.73
N GLU A 290 -16.01 -22.75 8.10
CA GLU A 290 -14.98 -23.57 8.74
C GLU A 290 -15.44 -24.03 10.13
N LYS A 291 -15.95 -23.10 10.96
CA LYS A 291 -16.47 -23.47 12.28
C LYS A 291 -17.76 -24.27 12.17
N ALA A 292 -18.63 -23.93 11.22
CA ALA A 292 -19.86 -24.69 10.98
C ALA A 292 -19.55 -26.18 10.75
N TYR A 293 -18.61 -26.47 9.85
CA TYR A 293 -18.16 -27.84 9.58
C TYR A 293 -17.56 -28.53 10.82
N LYS A 294 -16.68 -27.86 11.57
CA LYS A 294 -16.06 -28.42 12.78
C LYS A 294 -17.06 -28.75 13.89
N TYR A 295 -18.09 -27.93 14.08
CA TYR A 295 -19.11 -28.21 15.09
C TYR A 295 -20.01 -29.36 14.66
N LEU A 296 -20.33 -29.45 13.37
CA LEU A 296 -21.10 -30.56 12.82
C LEU A 296 -20.35 -31.89 12.96
N GLU A 297 -19.05 -31.92 12.64
CA GLU A 297 -18.18 -33.09 12.85
C GLU A 297 -18.11 -33.51 14.33
N GLN A 298 -18.09 -32.56 15.26
CA GLN A 298 -18.13 -32.88 16.69
C GLN A 298 -19.48 -33.45 17.11
N ALA A 299 -20.59 -32.90 16.61
CA ALA A 299 -21.94 -33.37 16.92
C ALA A 299 -22.14 -34.83 16.47
N THR A 300 -21.67 -35.19 15.28
CA THR A 300 -21.81 -36.55 14.75
C THR A 300 -20.93 -37.57 15.49
N ASN A 301 -19.72 -37.19 15.88
CA ASN A 301 -18.84 -38.06 16.66
C ASN A 301 -19.38 -38.36 18.08
N LEU A 302 -20.30 -37.53 18.60
CA LEU A 302 -20.95 -37.75 19.90
C LEU A 302 -22.04 -38.83 19.85
N THR A 303 -22.55 -39.19 18.67
CA THR A 303 -23.72 -40.05 18.53
C THR A 303 -23.45 -41.18 17.53
N ASN A 304 -23.35 -42.43 18.01
CA ASN A 304 -23.40 -43.63 17.16
C ASN A 304 -24.85 -44.00 16.76
N THR A 305 -25.83 -43.13 16.96
CA THR A 305 -27.25 -43.49 16.79
C THR A 305 -28.11 -42.27 16.47
N ILE A 306 -28.72 -42.29 15.26
CA ILE A 306 -29.96 -41.61 14.79
C ILE A 306 -29.78 -40.58 13.65
N ASN A 307 -30.47 -40.89 12.53
CA ASN A 307 -30.71 -40.14 11.28
C ASN A 307 -29.51 -39.79 10.40
N GLU A 308 -28.80 -40.84 9.94
CA GLU A 308 -27.71 -40.74 8.96
C GLU A 308 -28.06 -39.95 7.69
N ALA A 309 -29.31 -40.03 7.19
CA ALA A 309 -29.69 -39.42 5.93
C ALA A 309 -29.68 -37.87 5.96
N ASN A 310 -30.38 -37.26 6.93
CA ASN A 310 -30.47 -35.79 7.01
C ASN A 310 -29.15 -35.16 7.46
N VAL A 311 -28.40 -35.85 8.31
CA VAL A 311 -27.10 -35.38 8.79
C VAL A 311 -26.06 -35.45 7.67
N ALA A 312 -26.04 -36.52 6.87
CA ALA A 312 -25.14 -36.64 5.73
C ALA A 312 -25.41 -35.58 4.64
N GLU A 313 -26.69 -35.26 4.39
CA GLU A 313 -27.07 -34.20 3.45
C GLU A 313 -26.55 -32.82 3.91
N ASN A 314 -26.80 -32.47 5.18
CA ASN A 314 -26.33 -31.19 5.75
C ASN A 314 -24.80 -31.10 5.79
N ILE A 315 -24.10 -32.22 6.07
CA ILE A 315 -22.62 -32.26 5.99
C ILE A 315 -22.17 -31.98 4.56
N SER A 316 -22.76 -32.66 3.58
CA SER A 316 -22.38 -32.50 2.17
C SER A 316 -22.59 -31.07 1.68
N GLU A 317 -23.68 -30.41 2.11
CA GLU A 317 -23.94 -29.01 1.77
C GLU A 317 -22.91 -28.05 2.39
N ILE A 318 -22.67 -28.14 3.71
CA ILE A 318 -21.72 -27.26 4.40
C ILE A 318 -20.29 -27.50 3.90
N GLU A 319 -19.92 -28.75 3.65
CA GLU A 319 -18.62 -29.11 3.08
C GLU A 319 -18.42 -28.50 1.67
N ALA A 320 -19.45 -28.54 0.82
CA ALA A 320 -19.40 -27.93 -0.50
C ALA A 320 -19.21 -26.40 -0.39
N LYS A 321 -19.94 -25.73 0.50
CA LYS A 321 -19.79 -24.28 0.75
C LYS A 321 -18.39 -23.93 1.27
N TYR A 322 -17.87 -24.70 2.22
CA TYR A 322 -16.51 -24.51 2.75
C TYR A 322 -15.44 -24.67 1.66
N ASN A 323 -15.53 -25.72 0.84
CA ASN A 323 -14.59 -25.97 -0.25
C ASN A 323 -14.64 -24.86 -1.32
N ALA A 324 -15.83 -24.37 -1.66
CA ALA A 324 -16.01 -23.25 -2.58
C ALA A 324 -15.37 -21.96 -2.05
N ALA A 325 -15.57 -21.64 -0.77
CA ALA A 325 -14.97 -20.47 -0.13
C ALA A 325 -13.43 -20.54 -0.17
N LYS A 326 -12.85 -21.70 0.16
CA LYS A 326 -11.41 -21.94 0.12
C LYS A 326 -10.81 -21.80 -1.28
N GLN A 327 -11.54 -22.25 -2.31
CA GLN A 327 -11.10 -22.10 -3.70
C GLN A 327 -11.20 -20.64 -4.18
N GLY A 328 -12.26 -19.91 -3.79
CA GLY A 328 -12.41 -18.49 -4.06
C GLY A 328 -11.24 -17.67 -3.52
N GLN A 329 -10.83 -17.93 -2.28
CA GLN A 329 -9.70 -17.25 -1.65
C GLN A 329 -8.38 -17.44 -2.43
N LYS A 330 -8.10 -18.66 -2.88
CA LYS A 330 -6.91 -18.94 -3.72
C LYS A 330 -6.91 -18.17 -5.05
N ILE A 331 -8.07 -18.08 -5.70
CA ILE A 331 -8.21 -17.34 -6.97
C ILE A 331 -7.92 -15.85 -6.77
N GLU A 332 -8.38 -15.28 -5.67
CA GLU A 332 -8.16 -13.87 -5.35
C GLU A 332 -6.68 -13.56 -5.06
N GLU A 333 -6.01 -14.46 -4.32
CA GLU A 333 -4.56 -14.38 -4.11
C GLU A 333 -3.79 -14.43 -5.44
N GLU A 334 -4.10 -15.38 -6.34
CA GLU A 334 -3.45 -15.47 -7.65
C GLU A 334 -3.66 -14.21 -8.51
N LYS A 335 -4.89 -13.65 -8.52
CA LYS A 335 -5.18 -12.39 -9.23
C LYS A 335 -4.34 -11.24 -8.68
N SER A 336 -4.22 -11.13 -7.36
CA SER A 336 -3.44 -10.07 -6.70
C SER A 336 -1.94 -10.14 -7.06
N LEU A 337 -1.37 -11.36 -7.13
CA LEU A 337 0.01 -11.60 -7.54
C LEU A 337 0.23 -11.23 -9.01
N ARG A 338 -0.69 -11.60 -9.91
CA ARG A 338 -0.61 -11.24 -11.34
C ARG A 338 -0.59 -9.73 -11.54
N LEU A 339 -1.43 -8.99 -10.83
CA LEU A 339 -1.48 -7.53 -10.95
C LEU A 339 -0.16 -6.88 -10.52
N ARG A 340 0.43 -7.32 -9.41
CA ARG A 340 1.75 -6.83 -8.94
C ARG A 340 2.85 -7.07 -9.98
N ALA A 341 2.87 -8.25 -10.60
CA ALA A 341 3.84 -8.58 -11.63
C ALA A 341 3.71 -7.67 -12.87
N GLN A 342 2.48 -7.37 -13.31
CA GLN A 342 2.25 -6.45 -14.43
C GLN A 342 2.74 -5.03 -14.14
N ILE A 343 2.47 -4.51 -12.94
CA ILE A 343 2.93 -3.17 -12.54
C ILE A 343 4.46 -3.07 -12.57
N LEU A 344 5.16 -4.09 -12.03
CA LEU A 344 6.62 -4.14 -12.05
C LEU A 344 7.17 -4.23 -13.48
N PHE A 345 6.53 -5.02 -14.33
CA PHE A 345 6.91 -5.16 -15.74
C PHE A 345 6.82 -3.82 -16.48
N TYR A 346 5.66 -3.14 -16.41
CA TYR A 346 5.49 -1.85 -17.08
C TYR A 346 6.37 -0.74 -16.48
N GLY A 347 6.56 -0.73 -15.17
CA GLY A 347 7.43 0.23 -14.48
C GLY A 347 8.91 0.10 -14.92
N SER A 348 9.42 -1.14 -15.01
CA SER A 348 10.79 -1.38 -15.47
C SER A 348 11.01 -0.99 -16.93
N ALA A 349 10.04 -1.27 -17.82
CA ALA A 349 10.10 -0.87 -19.22
C ALA A 349 10.15 0.66 -19.39
N LEU A 350 9.35 1.41 -18.62
CA LEU A 350 9.33 2.88 -18.66
C LEU A 350 10.66 3.48 -18.19
N ALA A 351 11.25 2.92 -17.13
CA ALA A 351 12.54 3.36 -16.60
C ALA A 351 13.68 3.17 -17.62
N LEU A 352 13.69 2.04 -18.34
CA LEU A 352 14.68 1.77 -19.39
C LEU A 352 14.57 2.77 -20.54
N LEU A 353 13.34 3.10 -20.96
CA LEU A 353 13.09 4.09 -22.01
C LEU A 353 13.57 5.49 -21.60
N ALA A 354 13.32 5.90 -20.35
CA ALA A 354 13.82 7.17 -19.83
C ALA A 354 15.36 7.24 -19.83
N PHE A 355 16.03 6.14 -19.49
CA PHE A 355 17.50 6.07 -19.49
C PHE A 355 18.10 6.25 -20.89
N ILE A 356 17.49 5.64 -21.91
CA ILE A 356 17.92 5.78 -23.31
C ILE A 356 17.77 7.24 -23.79
N VAL A 357 16.65 7.89 -23.46
CA VAL A 357 16.40 9.29 -23.83
C VAL A 357 17.42 10.23 -23.17
N LEU A 358 17.71 10.05 -21.89
CA LEU A 358 18.71 10.84 -21.17
C LEU A 358 20.11 10.66 -21.76
N GLY A 359 20.50 9.43 -22.11
CA GLY A 359 21.77 9.15 -22.78
C GLY A 359 21.91 9.87 -24.12
N TYR A 360 20.84 9.91 -24.92
CA TYR A 360 20.83 10.63 -26.20
C TYR A 360 20.99 12.15 -26.03
N ILE A 361 20.28 12.74 -25.06
CA ILE A 361 20.38 14.19 -24.77
C ILE A 361 21.81 14.54 -24.34
N TYR A 362 22.42 13.73 -23.47
CA TYR A 362 23.79 13.92 -23.03
C TYR A 362 24.79 13.89 -24.21
N TYR A 363 24.68 12.88 -25.08
CA TYR A 363 25.54 12.74 -26.25
C TYR A 363 25.45 13.94 -27.21
N ARG A 364 24.24 14.43 -27.48
CA ARG A 364 24.00 15.60 -28.33
C ARG A 364 24.69 16.85 -27.78
N ASN A 365 24.57 17.11 -26.48
CA ASN A 365 25.16 18.28 -25.84
C ASN A 365 26.69 18.23 -25.86
N TYR A 366 27.27 17.05 -25.64
CA TYR A 366 28.71 16.84 -25.75
C TYR A 366 29.24 17.21 -27.16
N ARG A 367 28.56 16.74 -28.21
CA ARG A 367 28.91 17.05 -29.61
C ARG A 367 28.86 18.55 -29.92
N LEU A 368 27.82 19.26 -29.46
CA LEU A 368 27.67 20.70 -29.71
C LEU A 368 28.80 21.51 -29.08
N LYS A 369 29.22 21.17 -27.86
CA LYS A 369 30.31 21.86 -27.17
C LYS A 369 31.64 21.74 -27.92
N GLN A 370 31.93 20.57 -28.49
CA GLN A 370 33.13 20.35 -29.29
C GLN A 370 33.15 21.22 -30.55
N LYS A 371 32.02 21.33 -31.24
CA LYS A 371 31.92 22.16 -32.46
C LYS A 371 32.21 23.63 -32.16
N SER A 372 31.63 24.18 -31.09
CA SER A 372 31.87 25.57 -30.69
C SER A 372 33.34 25.85 -30.34
N LYS A 373 34.05 24.89 -29.74
CA LYS A 373 35.45 25.07 -29.39
C LYS A 373 36.36 25.15 -30.62
N ILE A 374 36.07 24.36 -31.64
CA ILE A 374 36.81 24.37 -32.92
C ILE A 374 36.67 25.73 -33.60
N GLU A 375 35.44 26.26 -33.68
CA GLU A 375 35.16 27.56 -34.30
C GLU A 375 35.89 28.73 -33.60
N GLN A 376 36.02 28.68 -32.27
CA GLN A 376 36.78 29.69 -31.54
C GLN A 376 38.27 29.67 -31.90
N LEU A 377 38.88 28.49 -32.02
CA LEU A 377 40.29 28.34 -32.36
C LEU A 377 40.60 28.85 -33.78
N GLU A 378 39.70 28.66 -34.73
CA GLU A 378 39.86 29.15 -36.11
C GLU A 378 39.89 30.69 -36.18
N ASN A 379 39.02 31.37 -35.43
CA ASN A 379 39.01 32.84 -35.41
C ASN A 379 40.30 33.42 -34.79
N GLU A 380 40.84 32.76 -33.76
CA GLU A 380 42.09 33.16 -33.10
C GLU A 380 43.33 32.98 -34.00
N THR A 381 43.35 31.97 -34.85
CA THR A 381 44.46 31.76 -35.81
C THR A 381 44.42 32.78 -36.94
N GLN A 382 43.24 33.10 -37.48
CA GLN A 382 43.08 34.12 -38.52
C GLN A 382 43.61 35.49 -38.07
N THR A 383 43.28 35.91 -36.85
CA THR A 383 43.73 37.20 -36.30
C THR A 383 45.26 37.27 -36.17
N ARG A 384 45.91 36.17 -35.75
CA ARG A 384 47.38 36.10 -35.62
C ARG A 384 48.09 36.25 -36.96
N ILE A 385 47.58 35.62 -38.02
CA ILE A 385 48.16 35.68 -39.36
C ILE A 385 48.14 37.12 -39.91
N ILE A 386 47.02 37.82 -39.73
CA ILE A 386 46.87 39.21 -40.18
C ILE A 386 47.93 40.11 -39.51
N ASN A 387 48.12 39.98 -38.20
CA ASN A 387 49.08 40.79 -37.45
C ASN A 387 50.53 40.55 -37.91
N ALA A 388 50.94 39.28 -38.05
CA ALA A 388 52.29 38.94 -38.50
C ALA A 388 52.60 39.49 -39.90
N THR A 389 51.59 39.57 -40.77
CA THR A 389 51.72 40.12 -42.12
C THR A 389 51.96 41.64 -42.10
N ILE A 390 51.34 42.37 -41.18
CA ILE A 390 51.50 43.82 -41.05
C ILE A 390 52.91 44.17 -40.55
N ASP A 391 53.37 43.52 -39.48
CA ASP A 391 54.71 43.78 -38.91
C ASP A 391 55.83 43.51 -39.92
N ALA A 392 55.67 42.48 -40.75
CA ALA A 392 56.61 42.17 -41.83
C ALA A 392 56.75 43.32 -42.84
N LYS A 393 55.63 43.96 -43.24
CA LYS A 393 55.63 45.07 -44.21
C LYS A 393 56.26 46.35 -43.66
N GLU A 394 56.01 46.69 -42.40
CA GLU A 394 56.60 47.90 -41.79
C GLU A 394 58.11 47.78 -41.64
N LYS A 395 58.59 46.59 -41.25
CA LYS A 395 60.03 46.31 -41.15
C LYS A 395 60.73 46.45 -42.50
N GLU A 396 60.13 45.94 -43.57
CA GLU A 396 60.67 46.06 -44.93
C GLU A 396 60.80 47.52 -45.37
N ARG A 397 59.77 48.36 -45.12
CA ARG A 397 59.82 49.80 -45.42
C ARG A 397 60.96 50.51 -44.70
N LYS A 398 61.19 50.17 -43.42
CA LYS A 398 62.31 50.71 -42.64
C LYS A 398 63.65 50.36 -43.26
N THR A 399 63.87 49.09 -43.57
CA THR A 399 65.11 48.64 -44.20
C THR A 399 65.37 49.31 -45.54
N ILE A 400 64.35 49.44 -46.40
CA ILE A 400 64.49 50.12 -47.70
C ILE A 400 64.89 51.59 -47.49
N SER A 401 64.22 52.30 -46.57
CA SER A 401 64.54 53.71 -46.28
C SER A 401 65.98 53.89 -45.76
N GLU A 402 66.45 53.01 -44.88
CA GLU A 402 67.82 53.05 -44.34
C GLU A 402 68.87 52.86 -45.45
N ILE A 403 68.64 51.89 -46.36
CA ILE A 403 69.52 51.66 -47.51
C ILE A 403 69.57 52.90 -48.40
N LEU A 404 68.43 53.47 -48.76
CA LEU A 404 68.36 54.63 -49.64
C LEU A 404 69.11 55.85 -49.06
N HIS A 405 68.82 56.21 -47.80
CA HIS A 405 69.39 57.38 -47.15
C HIS A 405 70.91 57.27 -46.91
N ASN A 406 71.39 56.11 -46.46
CA ASN A 406 72.79 55.98 -46.05
C ASN A 406 73.72 55.56 -47.18
N SER A 407 73.29 54.63 -48.03
CA SER A 407 74.17 54.07 -49.08
C SER A 407 74.03 54.81 -50.39
N VAL A 408 72.80 55.01 -50.89
CA VAL A 408 72.59 55.50 -52.25
C VAL A 408 72.77 57.01 -52.34
N SER A 409 72.28 57.76 -51.34
CA SER A 409 72.52 59.22 -51.28
C SER A 409 74.00 59.56 -51.12
N ALA A 410 74.78 58.76 -50.37
CA ALA A 410 76.22 58.94 -50.25
C ALA A 410 76.95 58.69 -51.56
N LEU A 411 76.59 57.62 -52.30
CA LEU A 411 77.16 57.29 -53.60
C LEU A 411 76.87 58.37 -54.66
N LEU A 412 75.62 58.87 -54.72
CA LEU A 412 75.26 59.93 -55.67
C LEU A 412 75.95 61.26 -55.34
N SER A 413 76.10 61.58 -54.04
CA SER A 413 76.86 62.76 -53.62
C SER A 413 78.33 62.66 -54.03
N SER A 414 78.95 61.48 -53.85
CA SER A 414 80.32 61.20 -54.29
C SER A 414 80.47 61.33 -55.82
N ALA A 415 79.56 60.73 -56.59
CA ALA A 415 79.55 60.86 -58.04
C ALA A 415 79.43 62.32 -58.51
N ASN A 416 78.57 63.10 -57.85
CA ASN A 416 78.42 64.53 -58.14
C ASN A 416 79.69 65.34 -57.83
N LEU A 417 80.38 65.05 -56.71
CA LEU A 417 81.65 65.68 -56.35
C LEU A 417 82.74 65.39 -57.39
N HIS A 418 82.85 64.14 -57.86
CA HIS A 418 83.79 63.79 -58.94
C HIS A 418 83.48 64.53 -60.24
N LEU A 419 82.21 64.58 -60.66
CA LEU A 419 81.80 65.33 -61.86
C LEU A 419 82.07 66.84 -61.71
N GLN A 420 81.87 67.40 -60.52
CA GLN A 420 82.15 68.81 -60.22
C GLN A 420 83.66 69.11 -60.23
N ALA A 421 84.49 68.21 -59.71
CA ALA A 421 85.95 68.32 -59.75
C ALA A 421 86.49 68.27 -61.19
N THR A 422 86.01 67.32 -62.01
CA THR A 422 86.38 67.21 -63.43
C THR A 422 85.97 68.46 -64.22
N LYS A 423 84.75 68.98 -63.97
CA LYS A 423 84.28 70.23 -64.58
C LYS A 423 85.16 71.43 -64.23
N SER A 424 85.67 71.49 -63.00
CA SER A 424 86.53 72.58 -62.51
C SER A 424 87.94 72.56 -63.09
N GLN A 425 88.43 71.38 -63.52
CA GLN A 425 89.75 71.21 -64.15
C GLN A 425 89.75 71.59 -65.64
N LEU A 426 88.64 71.41 -66.36
CA LEU A 426 88.54 71.56 -67.82
C LEU A 426 88.26 72.99 -68.31
N LYS A 427 88.81 74.02 -67.64
CA LYS A 427 88.46 75.47 -67.69
C LYS A 427 88.09 76.13 -69.04
N THR A 428 88.36 75.55 -70.21
CA THR A 428 88.02 76.13 -71.53
C THR A 428 87.32 75.20 -72.53
N ASN A 429 86.96 73.95 -72.21
CA ASN A 429 86.20 73.09 -73.15
C ASN A 429 85.46 71.91 -72.46
N VAL A 430 84.52 72.20 -71.56
CA VAL A 430 83.76 71.15 -70.85
C VAL A 430 82.80 70.44 -71.82
N PRO A 431 82.93 69.12 -72.05
CA PRO A 431 81.99 68.35 -72.88
C PRO A 431 80.55 68.44 -72.32
N GLN A 432 79.56 68.56 -73.20
CA GLN A 432 78.16 68.69 -72.80
C GLN A 432 77.68 67.47 -71.99
N GLU A 433 78.29 66.31 -72.24
CA GLU A 433 78.06 65.03 -71.56
C GLU A 433 78.32 65.13 -70.05
N ILE A 434 79.35 65.86 -69.61
CA ILE A 434 79.66 66.03 -68.18
C ILE A 434 78.55 66.83 -67.48
N SER A 435 78.07 67.90 -68.13
CA SER A 435 76.96 68.70 -67.58
C SER A 435 75.64 67.93 -67.57
N LYS A 436 75.37 67.11 -68.60
CA LYS A 436 74.20 66.22 -68.62
C LYS A 436 74.28 65.13 -67.56
N ALA A 437 75.44 64.47 -67.39
CA ALA A 437 75.65 63.47 -66.35
C ALA A 437 75.45 64.06 -64.94
N GLN A 438 75.96 65.27 -64.70
CA GLN A 438 75.76 65.97 -63.43
C GLN A 438 74.27 66.28 -63.18
N SER A 439 73.54 66.69 -64.22
CA SER A 439 72.09 66.91 -64.12
C SER A 439 71.34 65.62 -63.78
N ILE A 440 71.69 64.49 -64.41
CA ILE A 440 71.06 63.19 -64.14
C ILE A 440 71.36 62.71 -62.72
N VAL A 441 72.59 62.86 -62.24
CA VAL A 441 72.97 62.49 -60.86
C VAL A 441 72.24 63.38 -59.85
N ASN A 442 72.10 64.68 -60.11
CA ASN A 442 71.31 65.58 -59.27
C ASN A 442 69.82 65.20 -59.28
N GLU A 443 69.25 64.89 -60.45
CA GLU A 443 67.85 64.46 -60.56
C GLU A 443 67.63 63.13 -59.81
N ALA A 444 68.54 62.16 -59.98
CA ALA A 444 68.50 60.89 -59.25
C ALA A 444 68.65 61.11 -57.73
N SER A 445 69.51 62.03 -57.30
CA SER A 445 69.71 62.38 -55.89
C SER A 445 68.44 62.98 -55.28
N VAL A 446 67.78 63.88 -56.01
CA VAL A 446 66.49 64.45 -55.60
C VAL A 446 65.42 63.35 -55.53
N LYS A 447 65.28 62.50 -56.56
CA LYS A 447 64.29 61.41 -56.58
C LYS A 447 64.51 60.39 -55.47
N ILE A 448 65.75 60.01 -55.17
CA ILE A 448 66.06 59.06 -54.08
C ILE A 448 65.81 59.68 -52.72
N ARG A 449 66.15 60.96 -52.55
CA ARG A 449 65.83 61.69 -51.33
C ARG A 449 64.31 61.73 -51.14
N ASP A 450 63.56 62.05 -52.18
CA ASP A 450 62.09 62.10 -52.14
C ASP A 450 61.49 60.71 -51.83
N LEU A 451 62.01 59.64 -52.44
CA LEU A 451 61.58 58.26 -52.16
C LEU A 451 61.93 57.82 -50.73
N SER A 452 63.12 58.18 -50.23
CA SER A 452 63.48 57.92 -48.84
C SER A 452 62.55 58.65 -47.89
N HIS A 453 62.19 59.90 -48.19
CA HIS A 453 61.21 60.67 -47.42
C HIS A 453 59.80 60.10 -47.49
N GLU A 454 59.40 59.50 -48.62
CA GLU A 454 58.11 58.82 -48.78
C GLU A 454 58.04 57.50 -48.00
N LEU A 455 59.18 56.84 -47.80
CA LEU A 455 59.26 55.60 -47.03
C LEU A 455 59.35 55.83 -45.53
N ILE A 456 60.18 56.80 -45.08
CA ILE A 456 60.26 57.30 -43.71
C ILE A 456 60.66 58.78 -43.72
N SER A 457 59.92 59.63 -42.99
CA SER A 457 60.28 61.04 -42.84
C SER A 457 61.63 61.21 -42.13
N SER A 458 62.62 61.79 -42.81
CA SER A 458 63.91 62.11 -42.18
C SER A 458 63.80 63.19 -41.10
N VAL A 459 62.74 64.01 -41.15
CA VAL A 459 62.37 64.97 -40.11
C VAL A 459 61.95 64.26 -38.83
N LEU A 460 61.21 63.14 -38.94
CA LEU A 460 60.85 62.29 -37.81
C LEU A 460 62.08 61.72 -37.13
N LEU A 461 63.02 61.15 -37.90
CA LEU A 461 64.24 60.58 -37.35
C LEU A 461 65.08 61.66 -36.64
N LYS A 462 65.26 62.84 -37.24
CA LYS A 462 66.16 63.88 -36.71
C LYS A 462 65.55 64.72 -35.59
N PHE A 463 64.27 65.08 -35.68
CA PHE A 463 63.62 66.07 -34.80
C PHE A 463 62.46 65.50 -33.97
N GLY A 464 62.00 64.28 -34.24
CA GLY A 464 61.02 63.57 -33.42
C GLY A 464 59.58 63.79 -33.85
N LEU A 465 58.65 63.10 -33.17
CA LEU A 465 57.25 63.00 -33.59
C LEU A 465 56.55 64.35 -33.69
N ALA A 466 56.67 65.21 -32.67
CA ALA A 466 56.01 66.52 -32.67
C ALA A 466 56.44 67.39 -33.86
N PHE A 467 57.75 67.49 -34.09
CA PHE A 467 58.31 68.26 -35.21
C PHE A 467 57.91 67.68 -36.57
N ALA A 468 57.92 66.35 -36.72
CA ALA A 468 57.52 65.72 -37.99
C ALA A 468 56.04 65.92 -38.29
N VAL A 469 55.18 65.91 -37.27
CA VAL A 469 53.76 66.20 -37.43
C VAL A 469 53.53 67.69 -37.72
N HIS A 470 54.34 68.58 -37.16
CA HIS A 470 54.30 69.99 -37.53
C HIS A 470 54.72 70.21 -39.00
N ASP A 471 55.82 69.57 -39.42
CA ASP A 471 56.37 69.63 -40.77
C ASP A 471 55.38 69.09 -41.81
N ILE A 472 54.75 67.94 -41.55
CA ILE A 472 53.75 67.37 -42.45
C ILE A 472 52.51 68.28 -42.58
N CYS A 473 52.09 68.94 -41.49
CA CYS A 473 50.99 69.91 -41.51
C CYS A 473 51.34 71.13 -42.36
N GLN A 474 52.54 71.70 -42.19
CA GLN A 474 52.98 72.83 -43.01
C GLN A 474 53.10 72.44 -44.49
N LYS A 475 53.69 71.27 -44.78
CA LYS A 475 53.92 70.77 -46.14
C LYS A 475 52.65 70.58 -46.93
N TYR A 476 51.59 70.03 -46.32
CA TYR A 476 50.33 69.79 -47.02
C TYR A 476 49.34 70.96 -46.95
N SER A 477 49.60 71.96 -46.09
CA SER A 477 48.80 73.19 -46.06
C SER A 477 48.98 73.98 -47.35
N ASN A 478 47.88 74.45 -47.93
CA ASN A 478 47.87 75.29 -49.13
C ASN A 478 46.61 76.16 -49.16
N SER A 479 46.37 76.88 -50.26
CA SER A 479 45.21 77.78 -50.40
C SER A 479 43.83 77.11 -50.26
N LYS A 480 43.75 75.77 -50.30
CA LYS A 480 42.50 75.00 -50.18
C LYS A 480 42.30 74.33 -48.82
N ILE A 481 43.37 74.01 -48.10
CA ILE A 481 43.27 73.33 -46.80
C ILE A 481 44.37 73.83 -45.86
N THR A 482 43.99 74.15 -44.62
CA THR A 482 44.91 74.53 -43.55
C THR A 482 44.99 73.40 -42.52
N LEU A 483 46.20 72.87 -42.31
CA LEU A 483 46.50 71.87 -41.30
C LEU A 483 47.26 72.53 -40.14
N GLN A 484 46.76 72.39 -38.93
CA GLN A 484 47.39 72.92 -37.72
C GLN A 484 47.77 71.79 -36.78
N SER A 485 48.99 71.82 -36.27
CA SER A 485 49.45 70.90 -35.22
C SER A 485 49.59 71.64 -33.90
N ASP A 486 49.13 71.02 -32.81
CA ASP A 486 49.41 71.46 -31.45
C ASP A 486 49.99 70.28 -30.65
N ASP A 487 50.96 70.55 -29.80
CA ASP A 487 51.63 69.54 -29.00
C ASP A 487 51.84 69.99 -27.56
N LYS A 488 51.61 69.06 -26.62
CA LYS A 488 51.72 69.32 -25.19
C LYS A 488 52.54 68.22 -24.51
N ASN A 489 53.64 68.64 -23.88
CA ASN A 489 54.56 67.80 -23.10
C ASN A 489 55.15 66.61 -23.88
N ILE A 490 55.29 66.73 -25.21
CA ILE A 490 55.85 65.64 -26.02
C ILE A 490 57.35 65.49 -25.74
N ILE A 491 57.75 64.25 -25.44
CA ILE A 491 59.15 63.84 -25.30
C ILE A 491 59.58 62.98 -26.50
N ARG A 492 60.87 62.68 -26.61
CA ARG A 492 61.37 61.72 -27.59
C ARG A 492 61.02 60.29 -27.18
N TYR A 493 60.36 59.53 -28.05
CA TYR A 493 59.97 58.14 -27.79
C TYR A 493 60.94 57.16 -28.46
N ASP A 494 60.69 55.86 -28.26
CA ASP A 494 61.36 54.81 -29.04
C ASP A 494 61.14 55.04 -30.54
N PRO A 495 62.19 54.98 -31.39
CA PRO A 495 62.06 55.27 -32.82
C PRO A 495 61.03 54.39 -33.54
N ASP A 496 60.89 53.11 -33.16
CA ASP A 496 59.89 52.22 -33.78
C ASP A 496 58.47 52.61 -33.37
N PHE A 497 58.29 53.09 -32.13
CA PHE A 497 57.02 53.67 -31.69
C PHE A 497 56.70 54.97 -32.44
N GLU A 498 57.66 55.87 -32.60
CA GLU A 498 57.47 57.14 -33.33
C GLU A 498 57.10 56.91 -34.80
N ILE A 499 57.76 55.96 -35.47
CA ILE A 499 57.46 55.59 -36.86
C ILE A 499 56.03 55.04 -36.99
N LYS A 500 55.62 54.13 -36.10
CA LYS A 500 54.27 53.55 -36.11
C LYS A 500 53.19 54.62 -35.94
N ILE A 501 53.37 55.51 -34.96
CA ILE A 501 52.43 56.61 -34.72
C ILE A 501 52.43 57.60 -35.89
N TYR A 502 53.59 57.98 -36.40
CA TYR A 502 53.70 58.90 -37.53
C TYR A 502 52.99 58.35 -38.77
N ASN A 503 53.17 57.07 -39.11
CA ASN A 503 52.49 56.43 -40.24
C ASN A 503 50.96 56.41 -40.06
N ILE A 504 50.47 56.20 -38.84
CA ILE A 504 49.04 56.29 -38.54
C ILE A 504 48.53 57.72 -38.76
N ILE A 505 49.26 58.72 -38.27
CA ILE A 505 48.90 60.14 -38.44
C ILE A 505 48.94 60.52 -39.94
N GLU A 506 49.97 60.11 -40.66
CA GLU A 506 50.11 60.35 -42.10
C GLU A 506 49.00 59.67 -42.91
N GLU A 507 48.62 58.43 -42.58
CA GLU A 507 47.50 57.74 -43.23
C GLU A 507 46.18 58.46 -42.96
N LEU A 508 45.98 58.97 -41.75
CA LEU A 508 44.80 59.76 -41.40
C LEU A 508 44.78 61.13 -42.10
N ILE A 509 45.91 61.83 -42.19
CA ILE A 509 46.04 63.07 -42.95
C ILE A 509 45.76 62.81 -44.43
N ASN A 510 46.28 61.71 -45.00
CA ASN A 510 45.98 61.31 -46.37
C ASN A 510 44.49 61.00 -46.58
N ASN A 511 43.83 60.41 -45.59
CA ASN A 511 42.38 60.19 -45.65
C ASN A 511 41.61 61.53 -45.66
N ILE A 512 42.04 62.51 -44.87
CA ILE A 512 41.49 63.88 -44.89
C ILE A 512 41.69 64.48 -46.29
N LEU A 513 42.93 64.51 -46.80
CA LEU A 513 43.26 65.11 -48.09
C LEU A 513 42.51 64.48 -49.28
N LYS A 514 42.28 63.16 -49.28
CA LYS A 514 41.63 62.45 -50.39
C LYS A 514 40.10 62.42 -50.30
N HIS A 515 39.54 62.37 -49.09
CA HIS A 515 38.13 62.01 -48.90
C HIS A 515 37.29 63.07 -48.17
N SER A 516 37.87 63.93 -47.33
CA SER A 516 37.07 64.81 -46.47
C SER A 516 36.59 66.09 -47.16
N LYS A 517 37.28 66.58 -48.20
CA LYS A 517 37.08 67.93 -48.77
C LYS A 517 37.10 69.05 -47.70
N ALA A 518 37.83 68.82 -46.60
CA ALA A 518 37.96 69.77 -45.50
C ALA A 518 38.74 71.03 -45.90
N THR A 519 38.39 72.15 -45.28
CA THR A 519 39.12 73.42 -45.35
C THR A 519 40.08 73.60 -44.18
N ASN A 520 39.78 73.00 -43.02
CA ASN A 520 40.62 73.05 -41.82
C ASN A 520 40.70 71.67 -41.17
N ALA A 521 41.91 71.29 -40.75
CA ALA A 521 42.09 70.15 -39.87
C ALA A 521 43.14 70.42 -38.79
N THR A 522 42.88 69.90 -37.60
CA THR A 522 43.73 70.08 -36.41
C THR A 522 44.22 68.73 -35.92
N ILE A 523 45.52 68.63 -35.66
CA ILE A 523 46.18 67.48 -35.07
C ILE A 523 46.74 67.88 -33.71
N MET A 524 46.26 67.24 -32.65
CA MET A 524 46.68 67.52 -31.28
C MET A 524 47.38 66.29 -30.69
N LEU A 525 48.62 66.49 -30.24
CA LEU A 525 49.45 65.49 -29.59
C LEU A 525 49.61 65.83 -28.11
N VAL A 526 49.18 64.95 -27.22
CA VAL A 526 49.29 65.19 -25.77
C VAL A 526 49.94 63.99 -25.10
N HIS A 527 51.10 64.21 -24.47
CA HIS A 527 51.64 63.27 -23.50
C HIS A 527 50.84 63.37 -22.21
N ARG A 528 50.23 62.26 -21.80
CA ARG A 528 49.45 62.16 -20.57
C ARG A 528 50.28 61.60 -19.43
N GLU A 529 49.96 62.02 -18.21
CA GLU A 529 50.62 61.57 -16.97
C GLU A 529 50.52 60.05 -16.74
N ASP A 530 49.55 59.35 -17.36
CA ASP A 530 49.40 57.90 -17.28
C ASP A 530 50.31 57.12 -18.27
N ASN A 531 51.40 57.74 -18.73
CA ASN A 531 52.31 57.21 -19.76
C ASN A 531 51.56 56.79 -21.04
N LYS A 532 50.61 57.63 -21.49
CA LYS A 532 49.90 57.42 -22.75
C LYS A 532 50.03 58.61 -23.68
N LEU A 533 50.18 58.33 -24.96
CA LEU A 533 50.11 59.32 -26.01
C LEU A 533 48.66 59.43 -26.48
N SER A 534 48.07 60.60 -26.31
CA SER A 534 46.75 60.95 -26.82
C SER A 534 46.90 61.72 -28.12
N ILE A 535 46.28 61.24 -29.18
CA ILE A 535 46.29 61.83 -30.52
C ILE A 535 44.85 62.12 -30.89
N ARG A 536 44.57 63.37 -31.23
CA ARG A 536 43.26 63.78 -31.75
C ARG A 536 43.45 64.45 -33.10
N LEU A 537 42.78 63.92 -34.12
CA LEU A 537 42.70 64.54 -35.44
C LEU A 537 41.25 64.92 -35.70
N SER A 538 41.01 66.17 -36.08
CA SER A 538 39.67 66.67 -36.37
C SER A 538 39.69 67.47 -37.67
N ASP A 539 38.76 67.18 -38.59
CA ASP A 539 38.58 67.92 -39.84
C ASP A 539 37.14 68.46 -39.96
N ASP A 540 36.96 69.55 -40.70
CA ASP A 540 35.67 70.21 -40.97
C ASP A 540 34.98 69.72 -42.27
N GLY A 541 35.36 68.53 -42.76
CA GLY A 541 34.91 68.01 -44.05
C GLY A 541 33.49 67.44 -44.11
N VAL A 542 33.20 66.73 -45.20
CA VAL A 542 31.86 66.20 -45.50
C VAL A 542 31.38 65.09 -44.58
N GLY A 543 32.27 64.47 -43.79
CA GLY A 543 31.96 63.35 -42.89
C GLY A 543 31.30 62.13 -43.56
N PHE A 544 31.09 61.06 -42.79
CA PHE A 544 30.47 59.81 -43.28
C PHE A 544 29.68 59.10 -42.18
N ASP A 545 28.75 58.21 -42.55
CA ASP A 545 28.07 57.34 -41.58
C ASP A 545 28.93 56.10 -41.29
N ILE A 546 29.35 55.97 -40.03
CA ILE A 546 30.17 54.86 -39.54
C ILE A 546 29.45 53.51 -39.73
N ARG A 547 28.12 53.48 -39.73
CA ARG A 547 27.33 52.24 -39.83
C ARG A 547 27.30 51.66 -41.24
N THR A 548 27.53 52.46 -42.27
CA THR A 548 27.46 52.02 -43.68
C THR A 548 28.78 51.46 -44.24
N ILE A 549 29.92 51.65 -43.55
CA ILE A 549 31.26 51.32 -44.05
C ILE A 549 31.72 49.93 -43.56
N LYS A 550 30.97 48.87 -43.88
CA LYS A 550 31.41 47.50 -43.55
C LYS A 550 32.05 46.72 -44.69
N ASN A 551 31.77 47.02 -45.97
CA ASN A 551 31.95 46.00 -47.02
C ASN A 551 32.67 46.38 -48.33
N LYS A 552 33.33 47.54 -48.50
CA LYS A 552 34.30 47.72 -49.62
C LYS A 552 35.27 48.91 -49.51
N ASP A 553 34.86 50.03 -48.90
CA ASP A 553 35.71 51.25 -48.79
C ASP A 553 36.32 51.48 -47.38
N GLY A 554 36.11 50.54 -46.44
CA GLY A 554 36.49 50.68 -45.03
C GLY A 554 37.85 50.10 -44.62
N LEU A 555 38.62 49.58 -45.58
CA LEU A 555 39.88 48.88 -45.32
C LEU A 555 40.92 49.76 -44.59
N GLY A 556 40.97 51.06 -44.88
CA GLY A 556 41.92 51.98 -44.23
C GLY A 556 41.66 52.11 -42.71
N LEU A 557 40.41 52.39 -42.31
CA LEU A 557 40.06 52.54 -40.90
C LEU A 557 40.10 51.22 -40.11
N SER A 558 39.79 50.08 -40.76
CA SER A 558 39.91 48.77 -40.12
C SER A 558 41.38 48.39 -39.90
N HIS A 559 42.27 48.71 -40.84
CA HIS A 559 43.72 48.52 -40.69
C HIS A 559 44.30 49.44 -39.61
N ILE A 560 43.90 50.72 -39.57
CA ILE A 560 44.34 51.64 -38.51
C ILE A 560 43.86 51.14 -37.13
N ASN A 561 42.61 50.67 -37.01
CA ASN A 561 42.10 50.09 -35.76
C ASN A 561 42.88 48.83 -35.35
N ALA A 562 43.23 47.96 -36.30
CA ALA A 562 44.05 46.78 -36.03
C ALA A 562 45.45 47.18 -35.52
N ARG A 563 46.11 48.15 -36.17
CA ARG A 563 47.43 48.67 -35.74
C ARG A 563 47.37 49.27 -34.34
N VAL A 564 46.37 50.09 -34.04
CA VAL A 564 46.20 50.68 -32.69
C VAL A 564 45.92 49.60 -31.64
N LYS A 565 45.12 48.57 -31.94
CA LYS A 565 44.87 47.45 -31.02
C LYS A 565 46.12 46.64 -30.73
N VAL A 566 47.01 46.43 -31.72
CA VAL A 566 48.31 45.76 -31.52
C VAL A 566 49.17 46.55 -30.54
N MET A 567 49.14 47.87 -30.62
CA MET A 567 49.81 48.75 -29.66
C MET A 567 49.10 48.83 -28.30
N LYS A 568 48.08 47.97 -28.05
CA LYS A 568 47.21 48.00 -26.86
C LYS A 568 46.53 49.35 -26.65
N GLY A 569 46.29 50.08 -27.73
CA GLY A 569 45.65 51.37 -27.74
C GLY A 569 44.14 51.31 -27.99
N LEU A 570 43.49 52.44 -27.74
CA LEU A 570 42.08 52.67 -28.06
C LEU A 570 41.98 53.53 -29.31
N PHE A 571 41.11 53.12 -30.24
CA PHE A 571 40.83 53.82 -31.48
C PHE A 571 39.33 54.09 -31.58
N ASN A 572 38.94 55.36 -31.63
CA ASN A 572 37.55 55.78 -31.78
C ASN A 572 37.43 56.80 -32.91
N VAL A 573 36.44 56.61 -33.77
CA VAL A 573 36.10 57.53 -34.85
C VAL A 573 34.70 58.05 -34.62
N VAL A 574 34.54 59.36 -34.68
CA VAL A 574 33.25 60.05 -34.66
C VAL A 574 33.14 60.82 -35.97
N SER A 575 32.20 60.42 -36.82
CA SER A 575 31.93 61.09 -38.09
C SER A 575 30.43 61.11 -38.33
N SER A 576 29.95 62.19 -38.94
CA SER A 576 28.57 62.26 -39.42
C SER A 576 28.50 63.16 -40.64
N LYS A 577 27.61 62.84 -41.58
CA LYS A 577 27.48 63.55 -42.86
C LYS A 577 27.24 65.06 -42.62
N GLY A 578 28.13 65.89 -43.15
CA GLY A 578 28.13 67.34 -43.06
C GLY A 578 28.74 67.95 -41.79
N LYS A 579 29.31 67.14 -40.87
CA LYS A 579 29.87 67.63 -39.59
C LYS A 579 31.36 67.28 -39.39
N GLY A 580 32.09 66.95 -40.45
CA GLY A 580 33.50 66.57 -40.35
C GLY A 580 33.73 65.19 -39.72
N THR A 581 35.00 64.88 -39.49
CA THR A 581 35.44 63.65 -38.81
C THR A 581 36.38 63.97 -37.67
N SER A 582 36.21 63.28 -36.54
CA SER A 582 37.12 63.33 -35.40
C SER A 582 37.62 61.92 -35.07
N VAL A 583 38.93 61.73 -35.12
CA VAL A 583 39.60 60.50 -34.76
C VAL A 583 40.33 60.70 -33.44
N PHE A 584 40.10 59.78 -32.50
CA PHE A 584 40.75 59.74 -31.20
C PHE A 584 41.53 58.45 -31.05
N ILE A 585 42.83 58.60 -30.75
CA ILE A 585 43.74 57.49 -30.53
C ILE A 585 44.40 57.68 -29.17
N LEU A 586 44.39 56.63 -28.36
CA LEU A 586 45.11 56.59 -27.09
C LEU A 586 46.00 55.38 -27.06
N VAL A 587 47.33 55.57 -27.00
CA VAL A 587 48.29 54.47 -27.06
C VAL A 587 49.21 54.50 -25.83
N PRO A 588 49.45 53.36 -25.14
CA PRO A 588 50.46 53.30 -24.08
C PRO A 588 51.86 53.55 -24.64
N ILE A 589 52.61 54.42 -23.97
CA ILE A 589 54.02 54.70 -24.26
C ILE A 589 54.84 53.61 -23.59
N GLN A 590 55.61 52.84 -24.35
CA GLN A 590 56.58 51.92 -23.77
C GLN A 590 57.78 52.74 -23.28
N PRO A 591 58.21 52.58 -22.02
CA PRO A 591 59.41 53.26 -21.53
C PRO A 591 60.63 52.80 -22.32
N LYS A 592 61.55 53.73 -22.63
CA LYS A 592 62.85 53.44 -23.23
C LYS A 592 63.53 52.36 -22.38
N GLU A 593 63.82 51.18 -22.95
CA GLU A 593 64.76 50.26 -22.31
C GLU A 593 66.08 51.02 -22.20
N ASN A 594 66.47 51.39 -20.97
CA ASN A 594 67.82 51.83 -20.70
C ASN A 594 68.73 50.68 -21.11
N GLY A 595 69.44 50.83 -22.22
CA GLY A 595 70.55 49.97 -22.56
C GLY A 595 71.49 49.94 -21.36
N ASN A 596 71.70 48.75 -20.82
CA ASN A 596 72.85 48.49 -19.97
C ASN A 596 74.10 48.92 -20.75
N SER A 597 74.93 49.71 -20.07
CA SER A 597 76.33 50.04 -20.40
C SER A 597 77.12 48.87 -20.95
#